data_AF-A0A284S522-F1
#
_entry.id   AF-A0A284S522-F1
#
_cell.length_a   1.000
_cell.length_b   1.000
_cell.length_c   1.000
_cell.angle_alpha   90.00
_cell.angle_beta   90.00
_cell.angle_gamma   90.00
#
_symmetry.space_group_name_H-M   'P 1'
#
loop_
_entity.id
_entity.type
_entity.pdbx_description
1 polymer ?
#
loop_
_entity_poly.entity_id
_entity_poly.type
_entity_poly.pdbx_seq_one_letter_code
_entity_poly.pdbx_strand_id
1 'polypeptide(L)'
;MPQNNRSRRTRTRRPDPGPNWIEGLQQFIRIGSAVRDARWHNRRCGDGSSSPYEVVPFVYLAEDPENRRITLLPELRTAQDIRNLDDDQLNSYLTGYLLGGWGCASRKAKLTRLCEHIGCRAAVFTLLGKKVYPR
;
A
#
# COMPACT_ATOMS: atom_id res chain seq x y z
N MET A 1 60.92 -35.68 1.14
CA MET A 1 59.64 -35.74 1.89
C MET A 1 58.71 -34.68 1.32
N PRO A 2 57.73 -34.99 0.46
CA PRO A 2 56.74 -33.99 0.04
C PRO A 2 55.54 -34.00 1.00
N GLN A 3 55.23 -32.84 1.57
CA GLN A 3 54.06 -32.63 2.42
C GLN A 3 52.79 -32.60 1.56
N ASN A 4 51.87 -33.51 1.89
CA ASN A 4 50.62 -33.74 1.21
C ASN A 4 49.54 -32.78 1.76
N ASN A 5 49.31 -31.65 1.10
CA ASN A 5 48.25 -30.70 1.46
C ASN A 5 46.88 -31.18 0.94
N ARG A 6 46.22 -32.04 1.73
CA ARG A 6 44.80 -32.37 1.54
C ARG A 6 43.92 -31.17 1.92
N SER A 7 43.49 -30.42 0.91
CA SER A 7 42.40 -29.45 1.03
C SER A 7 41.12 -30.15 1.54
N ARG A 8 40.80 -29.99 2.82
CA ARG A 8 39.45 -30.27 3.35
C ARG A 8 38.50 -29.24 2.76
N ARG A 9 37.79 -29.62 1.68
CA ARG A 9 36.58 -28.92 1.24
C ARG A 9 35.53 -29.06 2.33
N THR A 10 35.39 -28.05 3.18
CA THR A 10 34.20 -27.87 4.02
C THR A 10 33.02 -27.65 3.07
N ARG A 11 32.23 -28.72 2.90
CA ARG A 11 30.95 -28.70 2.20
C ARG A 11 30.02 -27.79 3.02
N THR A 12 29.92 -26.52 2.66
CA THR A 12 28.92 -25.60 3.19
C THR A 12 27.56 -26.24 2.92
N ARG A 13 26.91 -26.75 3.98
CA ARG A 13 25.49 -27.10 3.93
C ARG A 13 24.76 -25.84 3.49
N ARG A 14 24.13 -25.87 2.32
CA ARG A 14 23.14 -24.86 1.95
C ARG A 14 22.10 -24.84 3.08
N PRO A 15 21.76 -23.67 3.65
CA PRO A 15 20.68 -23.61 4.63
C PRO A 15 19.41 -24.16 3.96
N ASP A 16 18.77 -25.13 4.62
CA ASP A 16 17.46 -25.62 4.21
C ASP A 16 16.50 -24.42 4.16
N PRO A 17 15.75 -24.20 3.08
CA PRO A 17 14.71 -23.18 3.05
C PRO A 17 13.58 -23.67 3.97
N GLY A 18 13.67 -23.32 5.25
CA GLY A 18 12.65 -23.62 6.25
C GLY A 18 11.29 -22.98 5.92
N PRO A 19 10.25 -23.26 6.72
CA PRO A 19 8.84 -22.93 6.46
C PRO A 19 8.47 -21.44 6.38
N ASN A 20 9.44 -20.52 6.43
CA ASN A 20 9.24 -19.07 6.47
C ASN A 20 8.47 -18.51 5.26
N TRP A 21 8.50 -19.19 4.12
CA TRP A 21 7.85 -18.72 2.90
C TRP A 21 6.33 -18.94 2.96
N ILE A 22 5.85 -19.94 3.71
CA ILE A 22 4.42 -20.21 3.90
C ILE A 22 3.80 -19.11 4.77
N GLU A 23 4.47 -18.70 5.83
CA GLU A 23 4.03 -17.60 6.69
C GLU A 23 3.98 -16.28 5.92
N GLY A 24 5.02 -15.98 5.13
CA GLY A 24 5.04 -14.81 4.24
C GLY A 24 3.90 -14.83 3.21
N LEU A 25 3.60 -16.00 2.63
CA LEU A 25 2.48 -16.16 1.69
C LEU A 25 1.12 -15.94 2.38
N GLN A 26 0.92 -16.50 3.57
CA GLN A 26 -0.32 -16.30 4.34
C GLN A 26 -0.52 -14.82 4.70
N GLN A 27 0.54 -14.13 5.12
CA GLN A 27 0.50 -12.70 5.41
C GLN A 27 0.17 -11.88 4.15
N PHE A 28 0.79 -12.20 3.01
CA PHE A 28 0.50 -11.55 1.74
C PHE A 28 -0.97 -11.72 1.32
N ILE A 29 -1.53 -12.93 1.46
CA ILE A 29 -2.94 -13.20 1.18
C ILE A 29 -3.86 -12.39 2.10
N ARG A 30 -3.54 -12.33 3.40
CA ARG A 30 -4.32 -11.54 4.38
C ARG A 30 -4.30 -10.04 4.05
N ILE A 31 -3.12 -9.48 3.76
CA ILE A 31 -2.98 -8.08 3.34
C ILE A 31 -3.77 -7.84 2.05
N GLY A 32 -3.65 -8.74 1.07
CA GLY A 32 -4.39 -8.65 -0.19
C GLY A 32 -5.91 -8.61 0.00
N SER A 33 -6.46 -9.44 0.90
CA SER A 33 -7.89 -9.38 1.22
C SER A 33 -8.26 -8.08 1.92
N ALA A 34 -7.50 -7.66 2.94
CA ALA A 34 -7.76 -6.42 3.67
C ALA A 34 -7.74 -5.20 2.75
N VAL A 35 -6.81 -5.13 1.80
CA VAL A 35 -6.77 -4.09 0.76
C VAL A 35 -8.04 -4.11 -0.09
N ARG A 36 -8.46 -5.29 -0.55
CA ARG A 36 -9.66 -5.43 -1.40
C ARG A 36 -10.92 -5.01 -0.65
N ASP A 37 -11.06 -5.44 0.60
CA ASP A 37 -12.24 -5.21 1.42
C ASP A 37 -12.36 -3.70 1.76
N ALA A 38 -11.25 -3.08 2.19
CA ALA A 38 -11.20 -1.63 2.41
C ALA A 38 -11.56 -0.82 1.17
N ARG A 39 -11.00 -1.17 0.00
CA ARG A 39 -11.32 -0.49 -1.27
C ARG A 39 -12.79 -0.62 -1.63
N TRP A 40 -13.39 -1.79 -1.38
CA TRP A 40 -14.78 -2.04 -1.68
C TRP A 40 -15.71 -1.21 -0.79
N HIS A 41 -15.41 -1.16 0.51
CA HIS A 41 -16.09 -0.29 1.46
C HIS A 41 -15.98 1.19 1.05
N ASN A 42 -14.76 1.67 0.79
CA ASN A 42 -14.50 3.07 0.45
C ASN A 42 -15.24 3.55 -0.79
N ARG A 43 -15.44 2.68 -1.80
CA ARG A 43 -16.23 3.01 -3.00
C ARG A 43 -17.69 3.36 -2.69
N ARG A 44 -18.23 2.86 -1.59
CA ARG A 44 -19.63 3.04 -1.17
C ARG A 44 -19.80 4.16 -0.15
N CYS A 45 -18.70 4.65 0.43
CA CYS A 45 -18.71 5.63 1.51
C CYS A 45 -18.97 7.08 1.08
N GLY A 46 -19.14 7.34 -0.22
CA GLY A 46 -19.25 8.70 -0.73
C GLY A 46 -17.97 9.48 -0.39
N ASP A 47 -18.11 10.66 0.20
CA ASP A 47 -17.00 11.52 0.64
C ASP A 47 -16.41 11.17 2.01
N GLY A 48 -16.93 10.14 2.67
CA GLY A 48 -16.47 9.69 3.97
C GLY A 48 -17.06 10.47 5.16
N SER A 49 -17.92 11.48 4.93
CA SER A 49 -18.48 12.30 6.00
C SER A 49 -19.45 11.54 6.92
N SER A 50 -20.27 10.66 6.34
CA SER A 50 -21.26 9.85 7.07
C SER A 50 -20.76 8.45 7.44
N SER A 51 -19.82 7.92 6.66
CA SER A 51 -19.17 6.63 6.88
C SER A 51 -17.71 6.77 6.50
N PRO A 52 -16.78 6.91 7.47
CA PRO A 52 -15.37 7.09 7.19
C PRO A 52 -14.79 5.96 6.34
N TYR A 53 -13.78 6.29 5.55
CA TYR A 53 -13.01 5.32 4.81
C TYR A 53 -12.27 4.36 5.75
N GLU A 54 -12.19 3.10 5.34
CA GLU A 54 -11.27 2.13 5.86
C GLU A 54 -9.85 2.43 5.35
N VAL A 55 -8.88 2.34 6.26
CA VAL A 55 -7.47 2.54 5.93
C VAL A 55 -7.00 1.37 5.09
N VAL A 56 -6.52 1.66 3.88
CA VAL A 56 -5.91 0.66 3.02
C VAL A 56 -4.50 0.37 3.52
N PRO A 57 -4.15 -0.86 3.87
CA PRO A 57 -2.82 -1.19 4.38
C PRO A 57 -1.75 -1.02 3.29
N PHE A 58 -0.54 -0.56 3.67
CA PHE A 58 0.60 -0.56 2.75
C PHE A 58 1.09 -1.98 2.45
N VAL A 59 1.68 -2.14 1.26
CA VAL A 59 2.16 -3.44 0.78
C VAL A 59 3.37 -3.93 1.58
N TYR A 60 4.19 -3.01 2.13
CA TYR A 60 5.36 -3.32 2.94
C TYR A 60 5.06 -3.72 4.39
N LEU A 61 3.80 -3.86 4.79
CA LEU A 61 3.42 -4.38 6.11
C LEU A 61 3.94 -5.80 6.38
N ALA A 62 4.40 -6.51 5.35
CA ALA A 62 5.15 -7.77 5.49
C ALA A 62 6.58 -7.57 6.02
N GLU A 63 7.20 -6.41 5.79
CA GLU A 63 8.58 -6.07 6.17
C GLU A 63 8.64 -5.10 7.37
N ASP A 64 7.57 -4.33 7.61
CA ASP A 64 7.40 -3.41 8.76
C ASP A 64 6.04 -3.69 9.43
N PRO A 65 5.91 -4.77 10.22
CA PRO A 65 4.63 -5.18 10.82
C PRO A 65 4.09 -4.19 11.85
N GLU A 66 4.94 -3.32 12.41
CA GLU A 66 4.53 -2.24 13.32
C GLU A 66 4.06 -0.99 12.58
N ASN A 67 4.10 -0.99 11.24
CA ASN A 67 3.60 0.11 10.43
C ASN A 67 4.28 1.46 10.75
N ARG A 68 5.54 1.43 11.23
CA ARG A 68 6.23 2.61 11.77
C ARG A 68 6.39 3.73 10.73
N ARG A 69 6.51 3.35 9.46
CA ARG A 69 6.52 4.31 8.33
C ARG A 69 5.16 4.98 8.07
N ILE A 70 4.05 4.35 8.46
CA ILE A 70 2.68 4.91 8.33
C ILE A 70 2.38 5.89 9.45
N THR A 71 2.89 5.66 10.66
CA THR A 71 2.60 6.50 11.84
C THR A 71 2.92 7.99 11.68
N LEU A 72 3.68 8.37 10.64
CA LEU A 72 3.99 9.77 10.32
C LEU A 72 3.02 10.40 9.30
N LEU A 73 2.18 9.62 8.64
CA LEU A 73 1.24 10.10 7.63
C LEU A 73 -0.17 10.25 8.23
N PRO A 74 -0.91 11.31 7.85
CA PRO A 74 -2.27 11.54 8.35
C PRO A 74 -3.24 10.49 7.80
N GLU A 75 -4.09 9.90 8.63
CA GLU A 75 -5.07 8.92 8.16
C GLU A 75 -6.02 9.50 7.10
N LEU A 76 -6.29 8.73 6.05
CA LEU A 76 -7.17 9.15 4.94
C LEU A 76 -8.59 8.64 5.16
N ARG A 77 -9.33 9.26 6.09
CA ARG A 77 -10.68 8.83 6.50
C ARG A 77 -11.79 9.48 5.69
N THR A 78 -11.51 10.58 5.01
CA THR A 78 -12.47 11.33 4.20
C THR A 78 -11.86 11.80 2.89
N ALA A 79 -12.71 12.18 1.94
CA ALA A 79 -12.27 12.85 0.71
C ALA A 79 -11.51 14.15 1.01
N GLN A 80 -11.86 14.82 2.12
CA GLN A 80 -11.22 16.07 2.51
C GLN A 80 -9.79 15.84 3.00
N ASP A 81 -9.54 14.79 3.78
CA ASP A 81 -8.19 14.43 4.23
C ASP A 81 -7.25 14.25 3.03
N ILE A 82 -7.74 13.58 1.98
CA ILE A 82 -6.99 13.35 0.75
C ILE A 82 -6.71 14.66 -0.01
N ARG A 83 -7.69 15.57 -0.07
CA ARG A 83 -7.50 16.88 -0.73
C ARG A 83 -6.50 17.76 0.01
N ASN A 84 -6.43 17.62 1.33
CA ASN A 84 -5.57 18.40 2.22
C ASN A 84 -4.12 17.93 2.25
N LEU A 85 -3.81 16.76 1.66
CA LEU A 85 -2.43 16.27 1.61
C LEU A 85 -1.51 17.26 0.91
N ASP A 86 -0.38 17.60 1.53
CA ASP A 86 0.68 18.30 0.81
C ASP A 86 1.36 17.37 -0.22
N ASP A 87 2.26 17.93 -1.04
CA ASP A 87 2.91 17.15 -2.10
C ASP A 87 3.86 16.07 -1.55
N ASP A 88 4.48 16.28 -0.39
CA ASP A 88 5.40 15.33 0.23
C ASP A 88 4.65 14.14 0.85
N GLN A 89 3.54 14.41 1.54
CA GLN A 89 2.61 13.40 2.04
C GLN A 89 2.00 12.59 0.89
N LEU A 90 1.59 13.26 -0.19
CA LEU A 90 1.05 12.60 -1.37
C LEU A 90 2.09 11.68 -2.03
N ASN A 91 3.33 12.15 -2.19
CA ASN A 91 4.44 11.32 -2.70
C ASN A 91 4.74 10.13 -1.79
N SER A 92 4.71 10.36 -0.47
CA SER A 92 4.93 9.32 0.54
C SER A 92 3.86 8.22 0.46
N TYR A 93 2.59 8.60 0.32
CA TYR A 93 1.49 7.66 0.10
C TYR A 93 1.66 6.85 -1.19
N LEU A 94 1.98 7.51 -2.30
CA LEU A 94 2.19 6.83 -3.58
C LEU A 94 3.37 5.85 -3.51
N THR A 95 4.41 6.20 -2.76
CA THR A 95 5.58 5.33 -2.54
C THR A 95 5.22 4.15 -1.65
N GLY A 96 4.52 4.38 -0.53
CA GLY A 96 4.09 3.33 0.40
C GLY A 96 3.14 2.30 -0.25
N TYR A 97 2.29 2.74 -1.16
CA TYR A 97 1.41 1.87 -1.95
C TYR A 97 2.06 1.25 -3.19
N LEU A 98 3.36 1.48 -3.42
CA LEU A 98 4.08 0.99 -4.61
C LEU A 98 3.46 1.45 -5.93
N LEU A 99 2.91 2.66 -5.95
CA LEU A 99 2.22 3.19 -7.12
C LEU A 99 3.16 3.78 -8.18
N GLY A 100 4.45 3.98 -7.87
CA GLY A 100 5.60 4.15 -8.79
C GLY A 100 5.61 5.32 -9.81
N GLY A 101 6.75 5.97 -10.04
CA GLY A 101 6.99 6.78 -11.25
C GLY A 101 6.40 8.20 -11.30
N TRP A 102 6.14 8.83 -10.15
CA TRP A 102 5.39 10.09 -10.10
C TRP A 102 6.23 11.36 -9.87
N GLY A 103 7.57 11.29 -9.90
CA GLY A 103 8.44 12.43 -9.60
C GLY A 103 8.09 13.70 -10.39
N CYS A 104 7.79 13.55 -11.69
CA CYS A 104 7.43 14.65 -12.60
C CYS A 104 5.92 14.77 -12.86
N ALA A 105 5.08 13.98 -12.20
CA ALA A 105 3.65 13.98 -12.46
C ALA A 105 2.96 15.18 -11.80
N SER A 106 1.93 15.72 -12.44
CA SER A 106 1.12 16.78 -11.85
C SER A 106 0.42 16.30 -10.57
N ARG A 107 0.20 17.22 -9.62
CA ARG A 107 -0.56 16.95 -8.38
C ARG A 107 -1.91 16.28 -8.65
N LYS A 108 -2.62 16.73 -9.68
CA LYS A 108 -3.90 16.12 -10.10
C LYS A 108 -3.75 14.65 -10.52
N ALA A 109 -2.70 14.31 -11.26
CA ALA A 109 -2.44 12.92 -11.66
C ALA A 109 -2.10 12.05 -10.45
N LYS A 110 -1.24 12.55 -9.55
CA LYS A 110 -0.90 11.90 -8.29
C LYS A 110 -2.13 11.62 -7.42
N LEU A 111 -2.98 12.63 -7.20
CA LEU A 111 -4.22 12.49 -6.45
C LEU A 111 -5.17 11.50 -7.13
N THR A 112 -5.31 11.56 -8.46
CA THR A 112 -6.15 10.62 -9.21
C THR A 112 -5.72 9.20 -8.92
N ARG A 113 -4.42 8.93 -8.98
CA ARG A 113 -3.87 7.60 -8.73
C ARG A 113 -4.09 7.14 -7.30
N LEU A 114 -3.82 8.00 -6.32
CA LEU A 114 -4.07 7.69 -4.92
C LEU A 114 -5.54 7.34 -4.69
N CYS A 115 -6.46 8.13 -5.26
CA CYS A 115 -7.89 7.91 -5.10
C CYS A 115 -8.40 6.63 -5.80
N GLU A 116 -7.80 6.25 -6.93
CA GLU A 116 -8.07 4.96 -7.58
C GLU A 116 -7.67 3.80 -6.69
N HIS A 117 -6.50 3.91 -6.04
CA HIS A 117 -6.01 2.91 -5.11
C HIS A 117 -6.87 2.80 -3.86
N ILE A 118 -7.31 3.92 -3.28
CA ILE A 118 -8.14 3.93 -2.05
C ILE A 118 -9.58 3.52 -2.33
N GLY A 119 -10.08 3.77 -3.54
CA GLY A 119 -11.48 3.52 -3.92
C GLY A 119 -12.39 4.74 -3.84
N CYS A 120 -11.85 5.95 -3.67
CA CYS A 120 -12.61 7.18 -3.42
C CYS A 120 -12.58 8.19 -4.58
N ARG A 121 -12.12 7.79 -5.78
CA ARG A 121 -11.95 8.70 -6.94
C ARG A 121 -13.19 9.54 -7.25
N ALA A 122 -14.37 8.93 -7.28
CA ALA A 122 -15.60 9.66 -7.55
C ALA A 122 -15.78 10.79 -6.53
N ALA A 123 -15.69 10.50 -5.24
CA ALA A 123 -15.96 11.48 -4.20
C ALA A 123 -14.93 12.62 -4.14
N VAL A 124 -13.64 12.32 -4.34
CA VAL A 124 -12.59 13.35 -4.29
C VAL A 124 -12.72 14.35 -5.45
N PHE A 125 -13.06 13.88 -6.65
CA PHE A 125 -13.15 14.72 -7.85
C PHE A 125 -14.57 15.21 -8.18
N THR A 126 -15.59 14.79 -7.43
CA THR A 126 -16.95 15.31 -7.60
C THR A 126 -17.15 16.51 -6.68
N LEU A 127 -16.97 17.70 -7.25
CA LEU A 127 -17.53 18.96 -6.74
C LEU A 127 -18.25 19.78 -7.82
N LEU A 128 -18.56 19.20 -8.99
CA LEU A 128 -19.37 19.87 -10.01
C LEU A 128 -20.28 18.87 -10.73
N GLY A 129 -21.53 18.83 -10.30
CA GLY A 129 -22.71 18.46 -11.08
C GLY A 129 -22.67 17.15 -11.88
N LYS A 130 -23.21 16.08 -11.31
CA LYS A 130 -24.20 15.20 -11.97
C LYS A 130 -24.70 14.15 -10.99
N LYS A 131 -25.97 14.29 -10.59
CA LYS A 131 -26.78 13.17 -10.11
C LYS A 131 -26.76 12.11 -11.21
N VAL A 132 -26.17 10.96 -10.93
CA VAL A 132 -26.39 9.75 -11.75
C VAL A 132 -27.35 8.88 -10.95
N TYR A 133 -28.60 8.83 -11.39
CA TYR A 133 -29.59 7.88 -10.88
C TYR A 133 -29.22 6.46 -11.32
N PRO A 134 -29.47 5.43 -10.48
CA PRO A 134 -29.24 4.05 -10.86
C PRO A 134 -30.26 3.59 -11.91
N ARG A 135 -29.82 2.71 -12.82
CA ARG A 135 -30.69 1.77 -13.54
C ARG A 135 -30.64 0.44 -12.80
#